data_AF-A0A7K2NPK8-F1
#
_entry.id   AF-A0A7K2NPK8-F1
#
_cell.length_a   1.000
_cell.length_b   1.000
_cell.length_c   1.000
_cell.angle_alpha   90.00
_cell.angle_beta   90.00
_cell.angle_gamma   90.00
#
_symmetry.space_group_name_H-M   'P 1'
#
loop_
_entity.id
_entity.type
_entity.pdbx_description
1 polymer ?
#
loop_
_entity_poly.entity_id
_entity_poly.type
_entity_poly.pdbx_seq_one_letter_code
_entity_poly.pdbx_strand_id
1 'polypeptide(L)'
;MTDRLGVLTQSTEFNGIDFVEIADDAQTSLLVHFLNTVPVAGTLSGPSPVRITGEAGVPPVDVLPVADPADWSTDDLGRPLLRVRTAVPGGFATYRLRIASGVLDSYYAEVPFSFKARCPSDLDCGCAPRPCPAEAETSPAVDYLAKDFLSFKQALLEYSATAYPQWVQRSEADLGMTLLELLAAAGDDLSHLQDRIAAEGSAVTATQRRSVVRHARLVDYEPRP
;
A
#
# COMPACT_ATOMS: atom_id res chain seq x y z
N MET A 1 4.57 -12.73 -4.34
CA MET A 1 3.93 -11.56 -5.02
C MET A 1 4.78 -11.28 -6.25
N THR A 2 4.24 -11.45 -7.46
CA THR A 2 5.02 -11.28 -8.70
C THR A 2 5.39 -9.81 -8.87
N ASP A 3 6.67 -9.52 -9.12
CA ASP A 3 7.15 -8.17 -9.41
C ASP A 3 6.56 -7.66 -10.74
N ARG A 4 5.52 -6.82 -10.63
CA ARG A 4 4.81 -6.27 -11.80
C ARG A 4 5.69 -5.33 -12.63
N LEU A 5 6.59 -4.59 -11.98
CA LEU A 5 7.52 -3.69 -12.69
C LEU A 5 8.50 -4.49 -13.53
N GLY A 6 9.06 -5.56 -12.96
CA GLY A 6 9.95 -6.48 -13.66
C GLY A 6 9.29 -7.13 -14.88
N VAL A 7 8.00 -7.48 -14.79
CA VAL A 7 7.23 -8.01 -15.93
C VAL A 7 6.96 -6.92 -16.98
N LEU A 8 6.58 -5.71 -16.56
CA LEU A 8 6.22 -4.63 -17.48
C LEU A 8 7.42 -4.11 -18.28
N THR A 9 8.60 -4.03 -17.66
CA THR A 9 9.84 -3.60 -18.34
C THR A 9 10.28 -4.56 -19.47
N GLN A 10 9.87 -5.83 -19.40
CA GLN A 10 10.13 -6.85 -20.43
C GLN A 10 8.93 -7.08 -21.38
N SER A 11 7.82 -6.37 -21.17
CA SER A 11 6.61 -6.53 -21.96
C SER A 11 6.78 -5.98 -23.38
N THR A 12 6.18 -6.67 -24.35
CA THR A 12 6.07 -6.21 -25.76
C THR A 12 4.67 -5.71 -26.11
N GLU A 13 3.72 -5.77 -25.17
CA GLU A 13 2.31 -5.41 -25.40
C GLU A 13 1.88 -4.18 -24.61
N PHE A 14 2.41 -4.00 -23.40
CA PHE A 14 2.04 -2.91 -22.50
C PHE A 14 3.24 -2.04 -22.18
N ASN A 15 3.01 -0.74 -21.97
CA ASN A 15 4.01 0.21 -21.49
C ASN A 15 3.54 0.84 -20.16
N GLY A 16 4.37 1.68 -19.57
CA GLY A 16 4.04 2.49 -18.40
C GLY A 16 4.89 3.74 -18.37
N ILE A 17 4.45 4.74 -17.61
CA ILE A 17 5.20 5.95 -17.34
C ILE A 17 6.29 5.62 -16.32
N ASP A 18 7.52 6.02 -16.62
CA ASP A 18 8.66 5.89 -15.71
C ASP A 18 8.74 7.12 -14.80
N PHE A 19 9.00 8.29 -15.37
CA PHE A 19 9.04 9.56 -14.67
C PHE A 19 8.71 10.74 -15.60
N VAL A 20 8.51 11.92 -15.00
CA VAL A 20 8.33 13.18 -15.71
C VAL A 20 9.52 14.09 -15.43
N GLU A 21 10.15 14.56 -16.49
CA GLU A 21 11.23 15.54 -16.47
C GLU A 21 10.66 16.94 -16.79
N ILE A 22 11.20 17.97 -16.12
CA ILE A 22 10.93 19.36 -16.48
C ILE A 22 12.00 19.80 -17.50
N ALA A 23 11.58 20.10 -18.73
CA ALA A 23 12.48 20.31 -19.85
C ALA A 23 12.98 21.76 -19.98
N ASP A 24 12.28 22.74 -19.40
CA ASP A 24 12.58 24.17 -19.49
C ASP A 24 12.63 24.85 -18.12
N ASP A 25 13.37 25.95 -18.03
CA ASP A 25 13.48 26.74 -16.80
C ASP A 25 12.19 27.51 -16.49
N ALA A 26 11.34 27.73 -17.51
CA ALA A 26 10.00 28.28 -17.35
C ALA A 26 8.99 27.27 -16.78
N GLN A 27 9.35 25.98 -16.69
CA GLN A 27 8.52 24.89 -16.13
C GLN A 27 7.17 24.73 -16.86
N THR A 28 7.16 24.99 -18.16
CA THR A 28 5.98 24.88 -19.03
C THR A 28 6.09 23.76 -20.05
N SER A 29 7.27 23.18 -20.23
CA SER A 29 7.53 22.00 -21.06
C SER A 29 7.94 20.84 -20.17
N LEU A 30 7.18 19.77 -20.20
CA LEU A 30 7.42 18.51 -19.51
C LEU A 30 7.79 17.44 -20.53
N LEU A 31 8.71 16.53 -20.18
CA LEU A 31 9.02 15.34 -20.94
C LEU A 31 8.60 14.12 -20.12
N VAL A 32 7.68 13.33 -20.66
CA VAL A 32 7.23 12.08 -20.04
C VAL A 32 8.06 10.95 -20.62
N HIS A 33 8.78 10.25 -19.74
CA HIS A 33 9.60 9.09 -20.06
C HIS A 33 8.80 7.81 -19.81
N PHE A 34 8.96 6.82 -20.68
CA PHE A 34 8.24 5.55 -20.61
C PHE A 34 9.19 4.38 -20.30
N LEU A 35 8.65 3.31 -19.70
CA LEU A 35 9.42 2.19 -19.15
C LEU A 35 10.08 1.31 -20.21
N ASN A 36 9.43 1.10 -21.35
CA ASN A 36 9.91 0.20 -22.41
C ASN A 36 9.67 0.78 -23.82
N THR A 37 10.01 0.02 -24.85
CA THR A 37 9.98 0.45 -26.27
C THR A 37 8.63 0.25 -26.96
N VAL A 38 7.60 -0.22 -26.25
CA VAL A 38 6.25 -0.40 -26.83
C VAL A 38 5.69 0.96 -27.24
N PRO A 39 5.23 1.14 -28.49
CA PRO A 39 4.79 2.45 -28.99
C PRO A 39 3.49 2.89 -28.30
N VAL A 40 3.51 4.12 -27.76
CA VAL A 40 2.34 4.76 -27.14
C VAL A 40 1.71 5.82 -28.05
N ALA A 41 2.47 6.35 -29.03
CA ALA A 41 1.95 7.27 -30.04
C ALA A 41 0.76 6.65 -30.80
N GLY A 42 -0.29 7.45 -31.07
CA GLY A 42 -1.53 6.98 -31.70
C GLY A 42 -2.47 6.14 -30.82
N THR A 43 -2.11 5.84 -29.57
CA THR A 43 -2.93 5.01 -28.64
C THR A 43 -3.71 5.84 -27.60
N LEU A 44 -3.55 7.16 -27.64
CA LEU A 44 -4.18 8.10 -26.70
C LEU A 44 -5.71 8.10 -26.87
N SER A 45 -6.42 8.08 -25.74
CA SER A 45 -7.89 7.95 -25.70
C SER A 45 -8.58 9.23 -25.20
N GLY A 46 -9.53 9.73 -25.99
CA GLY A 46 -10.38 10.88 -25.63
C GLY A 46 -9.85 12.25 -26.05
N PRO A 47 -10.64 13.33 -25.84
CA PRO A 47 -10.30 14.69 -26.30
C PRO A 47 -9.19 15.36 -25.46
N SER A 48 -8.95 14.88 -24.24
CA SER A 48 -7.89 15.35 -23.35
C SER A 48 -7.25 14.13 -22.67
N PRO A 49 -6.34 13.43 -23.39
CA PRO A 49 -5.79 12.16 -22.92
C PRO A 49 -4.78 12.34 -21.79
N VAL A 50 -4.13 13.50 -21.69
CA VAL A 50 -3.17 13.83 -20.63
C VAL A 50 -3.84 14.77 -19.63
N ARG A 51 -3.74 14.44 -18.33
CA ARG A 51 -4.30 15.25 -17.25
C ARG A 51 -3.28 15.42 -16.14
N ILE A 52 -3.18 16.64 -15.61
CA ILE A 52 -2.33 16.97 -14.47
C ILE A 52 -3.23 17.42 -13.32
N THR A 53 -3.27 16.65 -12.25
CA THR A 53 -4.06 16.95 -11.05
C THR A 53 -3.14 17.20 -9.86
N GLY A 54 -3.40 18.27 -9.11
CA GLY A 54 -2.72 18.50 -7.84
C GLY A 54 -3.24 17.58 -6.73
N GLU A 55 -2.48 17.47 -5.65
CA GLU A 55 -2.96 16.87 -4.40
C GLU A 55 -4.11 17.68 -3.77
N ALA A 56 -4.70 17.16 -2.67
CA ALA A 56 -5.88 17.75 -2.05
C ALA A 56 -5.71 19.26 -1.75
N GLY A 57 -6.58 20.09 -2.34
CA GLY A 57 -6.56 21.54 -2.19
C GLY A 57 -5.70 22.30 -3.19
N VAL A 58 -5.03 21.61 -4.12
CA VAL A 58 -4.22 22.22 -5.18
C VAL A 58 -5.00 22.17 -6.50
N PRO A 59 -5.16 23.31 -7.21
CA PRO A 59 -5.88 23.32 -8.48
C PRO A 59 -5.14 22.48 -9.56
N PRO A 60 -5.89 21.79 -10.44
CA PRO A 60 -5.28 21.10 -11.58
C PRO A 60 -4.63 22.09 -12.56
N VAL A 61 -3.69 21.60 -13.37
CA VAL A 61 -3.01 22.41 -14.39
C VAL A 61 -3.49 21.98 -15.76
N ASP A 62 -3.93 22.96 -16.56
CA ASP A 62 -4.38 22.71 -17.93
C ASP A 62 -3.20 22.37 -18.85
N VAL A 63 -3.36 21.24 -19.55
CA VAL A 63 -2.42 20.72 -20.52
C VAL A 63 -2.84 21.20 -21.91
N LEU A 64 -1.89 21.77 -22.66
CA LEU A 64 -2.11 22.14 -24.04
C LEU A 64 -2.27 20.89 -24.93
N PRO A 65 -3.01 20.97 -26.04
CA PRO A 65 -3.20 19.83 -26.92
C PRO A 65 -1.88 19.21 -27.37
N VAL A 66 -1.77 17.88 -27.24
CA VAL A 66 -0.63 17.11 -27.73
C VAL A 66 -0.75 16.97 -29.24
N ALA A 67 0.27 17.40 -29.98
CA ALA A 67 0.36 17.24 -31.41
C ALA A 67 1.03 15.90 -31.76
N ASP A 68 0.24 14.91 -32.19
CA ASP A 68 0.76 13.64 -32.70
C ASP A 68 1.06 13.76 -34.21
N PRO A 69 2.29 13.50 -34.71
CA PRO A 69 3.46 12.93 -34.02
C PRO A 69 4.51 13.96 -33.54
N ALA A 70 4.28 15.26 -33.73
CA ALA A 70 5.30 16.30 -33.53
C ALA A 70 5.83 16.41 -32.08
N ASP A 71 5.02 16.05 -31.09
CA ASP A 71 5.38 16.07 -29.67
C ASP A 71 6.00 14.75 -29.18
N TRP A 72 6.17 13.75 -30.07
CA TRP A 72 6.81 12.49 -29.75
C TRP A 72 8.27 12.46 -30.22
N SER A 73 9.15 11.94 -29.38
CA SER A 73 10.53 11.61 -29.72
C SER A 73 10.91 10.27 -29.11
N THR A 74 12.17 9.85 -29.28
CA THR A 74 12.71 8.64 -28.64
C THR A 74 13.97 8.99 -27.86
N ASP A 75 14.20 8.29 -26.75
CA ASP A 75 15.45 8.39 -26.00
C ASP A 75 16.57 7.56 -26.67
N ASP A 76 17.76 7.59 -26.08
CA ASP A 76 18.94 6.84 -26.56
C ASP A 76 18.76 5.31 -26.53
N LEU A 77 17.77 4.81 -25.80
CA LEU A 77 17.40 3.40 -25.68
C LEU A 77 16.21 3.03 -26.60
N GLY A 78 15.71 3.96 -27.41
CA GLY A 78 14.58 3.76 -28.32
C GLY A 78 13.22 3.73 -27.62
N ARG A 79 13.12 4.16 -26.37
CA ARG A 79 11.86 4.29 -25.63
C ARG A 79 11.15 5.58 -26.07
N PRO A 80 9.81 5.58 -26.15
CA PRO A 80 9.09 6.79 -26.53
C PRO A 80 9.26 7.87 -25.45
N LEU A 81 9.28 9.12 -25.89
CA LEU A 81 9.25 10.32 -25.07
C LEU A 81 8.10 11.18 -25.54
N LEU A 82 7.26 11.65 -24.61
CA LEU A 82 6.16 12.54 -24.92
C LEU A 82 6.43 13.93 -24.34
N ARG A 83 6.46 14.94 -25.20
CA ARG A 83 6.50 16.35 -24.80
C ARG A 83 5.10 16.84 -24.46
N VAL A 84 4.91 17.26 -23.22
CA VAL A 84 3.66 17.84 -22.72
C VAL A 84 3.89 19.31 -22.40
N ARG A 85 3.02 20.19 -22.89
CA ARG A 85 3.11 21.64 -22.63
C ARG A 85 1.96 22.10 -21.76
N THR A 86 2.23 23.02 -20.83
CA THR A 86 1.21 23.65 -19.99
C THR A 86 1.17 25.16 -20.25
N ALA A 87 0.00 25.78 -20.08
CA ALA A 87 -0.13 27.23 -20.28
C ALA A 87 0.52 28.05 -19.15
N VAL A 88 0.60 27.47 -17.95
CA VAL A 88 1.12 28.10 -16.73
C VAL A 88 1.99 27.07 -15.99
N PRO A 89 3.11 27.47 -15.38
CA PRO A 89 3.89 26.59 -14.51
C PRO A 89 3.10 26.23 -13.24
N GLY A 90 3.24 24.99 -12.77
CA GLY A 90 2.64 24.57 -11.51
C GLY A 90 3.32 25.17 -10.26
N GLY A 91 2.65 25.00 -9.13
CA GLY A 91 3.13 25.41 -7.81
C GLY A 91 4.19 24.48 -7.20
N PHE A 92 4.41 24.62 -5.88
CA PHE A 92 5.39 23.83 -5.10
C PHE A 92 4.87 22.48 -4.62
N ALA A 93 3.57 22.22 -4.76
CA ALA A 93 2.96 20.94 -4.38
C ALA A 93 3.32 19.82 -5.36
N THR A 94 3.08 18.57 -4.95
CA THR A 94 3.15 17.41 -5.82
C THR A 94 1.92 17.38 -6.74
N TYR A 95 2.16 17.07 -8.01
CA TYR A 95 1.13 16.87 -9.02
C TYR A 95 1.19 15.42 -9.51
N ARG A 96 0.08 14.95 -10.07
CA ARG A 96 -0.01 13.63 -10.71
C ARG A 96 -0.32 13.82 -12.17
N LEU A 97 0.54 13.28 -13.03
CA LEU A 97 0.32 13.23 -14.47
C LEU A 97 -0.29 11.87 -14.78
N ARG A 98 -1.46 11.86 -15.42
CA ARG A 98 -2.15 10.67 -15.88
C ARG A 98 -2.33 10.71 -17.39
N ILE A 99 -2.05 9.60 -18.06
CA ILE A 99 -2.27 9.42 -19.50
C ILE A 99 -3.33 8.34 -19.72
N ALA A 100 -4.38 8.69 -20.46
CA ALA A 100 -5.39 7.74 -20.91
C ALA A 100 -4.94 7.07 -22.23
N SER A 101 -4.51 5.81 -22.15
CA SER A 101 -4.21 4.95 -23.30
C SER A 101 -4.53 3.49 -22.95
N GLY A 102 -4.97 2.72 -23.95
CA GLY A 102 -5.24 1.29 -23.79
C GLY A 102 -3.98 0.40 -23.72
N VAL A 103 -2.81 0.96 -24.05
CA VAL A 103 -1.50 0.27 -24.04
C VAL A 103 -0.75 0.50 -22.73
N LEU A 104 -1.18 1.47 -21.91
CA LEU A 104 -0.56 1.70 -20.61
C LEU A 104 -1.15 0.78 -19.54
N ASP A 105 -0.27 0.15 -18.77
CA ASP A 105 -0.66 -0.58 -17.56
C ASP A 105 -1.39 0.36 -16.60
N SER A 106 -2.56 -0.05 -16.09
CA SER A 106 -3.41 0.80 -15.26
C SER A 106 -2.74 1.35 -14.00
N TYR A 107 -1.74 0.64 -13.47
CA TYR A 107 -0.97 1.07 -12.31
C TYR A 107 0.14 2.06 -12.69
N TYR A 108 0.73 1.93 -13.88
CA TYR A 108 1.80 2.79 -14.40
C TYR A 108 1.29 3.83 -15.40
N ALA A 109 -0.02 4.06 -15.49
CA ALA A 109 -0.62 5.11 -16.31
C ALA A 109 -0.64 6.49 -15.61
N GLU A 110 -0.19 6.54 -14.35
CA GLU A 110 -0.15 7.74 -13.52
C GLU A 110 1.16 7.81 -12.73
N VAL A 111 1.78 8.99 -12.67
CA VAL A 111 3.02 9.19 -11.91
C VAL A 111 2.98 10.53 -11.14
N PRO A 112 3.44 10.56 -9.87
CA PRO A 112 3.63 11.81 -9.14
C PRO A 112 4.89 12.53 -9.63
N PHE A 113 4.83 13.86 -9.74
CA PHE A 113 5.97 14.70 -10.10
C PHE A 113 5.83 16.10 -9.47
N SER A 114 6.92 16.88 -9.48
CA SER A 114 6.92 18.27 -9.02
C SER A 114 7.42 19.20 -10.12
N PHE A 115 6.71 20.32 -10.35
CA PHE A 115 7.15 21.36 -11.28
C PHE A 115 8.47 22.03 -10.85
N LYS A 116 8.82 21.94 -9.56
CA LYS A 116 10.04 22.54 -9.00
C LYS A 116 11.26 21.62 -9.05
N ALA A 117 11.16 20.45 -9.71
CA ALA A 117 12.27 19.50 -9.82
C ALA A 117 13.51 20.07 -10.54
N ARG A 118 13.35 21.07 -11.42
CA ARG A 118 14.45 21.77 -12.12
C ARG A 118 14.83 23.11 -11.47
N CYS A 119 14.27 23.46 -10.31
CA CYS A 119 14.72 24.65 -9.61
C CYS A 119 16.17 24.46 -9.11
N PRO A 120 17.02 25.51 -9.18
CA PRO A 120 18.30 25.48 -8.48
C PRO A 120 18.07 25.14 -7.01
N SER A 121 18.80 24.15 -6.52
CA SER A 121 18.70 23.67 -5.15
C SER A 121 20.10 23.60 -4.57
N ASP A 122 20.29 24.25 -3.42
CA ASP A 122 21.52 24.10 -2.61
C ASP A 122 21.51 22.80 -1.80
N LEU A 123 20.45 21.99 -1.93
CA LEU A 123 20.39 20.66 -1.33
C LEU A 123 21.28 19.73 -2.16
N ASP A 124 22.33 19.21 -1.54
CA ASP A 124 23.11 18.11 -2.07
C ASP A 124 22.16 16.93 -2.36
N CYS A 125 22.37 16.26 -3.48
CA CYS A 125 21.69 14.99 -3.76
C CYS A 125 22.04 14.04 -2.61
N GLY A 126 21.09 13.85 -1.68
CA GLY A 126 21.28 12.99 -0.53
C GLY A 126 21.79 11.64 -1.00
N CYS A 127 22.77 11.07 -0.29
CA CYS A 127 23.22 9.71 -0.57
C CYS A 127 21.99 8.81 -0.65
N ALA A 128 21.85 8.05 -1.73
CA ALA A 128 20.79 7.06 -1.84
C ALA A 128 20.76 6.28 -0.53
N PRO A 129 19.59 6.14 0.13
CA PRO A 129 19.50 5.40 1.37
C PRO A 129 20.11 4.03 1.09
N ARG A 130 21.15 3.68 1.85
CA ARG A 130 21.75 2.35 1.74
C ARG A 130 20.59 1.36 1.84
N PRO A 131 20.50 0.35 0.96
CA PRO A 131 19.46 -0.65 1.09
C PRO A 131 19.55 -1.21 2.51
N CYS A 132 18.60 -0.84 3.36
CA CYS A 132 18.51 -1.41 4.69
C CYS A 132 18.35 -2.91 4.46
N PRO A 133 19.12 -3.77 5.15
CA PRO A 133 18.80 -5.18 5.13
C PRO A 133 17.33 -5.31 5.54
N ALA A 134 16.57 -6.13 4.82
CA ALA A 134 15.18 -6.40 5.17
C ALA A 134 15.15 -6.76 6.65
N GLU A 135 14.38 -5.99 7.43
CA GLU A 135 14.26 -6.25 8.85
C GLU A 135 13.72 -7.67 8.98
N ALA A 136 14.47 -8.54 9.67
CA ALA A 136 14.05 -9.92 9.83
C ALA A 136 12.71 -9.89 10.57
N GLU A 137 11.65 -10.38 9.93
CA GLU A 137 10.35 -10.55 10.57
C GLU A 137 10.50 -11.57 11.71
N THR A 138 10.80 -11.09 12.92
CA THR A 138 10.78 -11.90 14.13
C THR A 138 9.36 -11.98 14.65
N SER A 139 8.51 -12.70 13.90
CA SER A 139 7.20 -13.09 14.44
C SER A 139 7.43 -14.00 15.64
N PRO A 140 6.86 -13.68 16.82
CA PRO A 140 7.00 -14.54 17.98
C PRO A 140 6.37 -15.91 17.68
N ALA A 141 6.92 -16.97 18.26
CA ALA A 141 6.28 -18.28 18.21
C ALA A 141 4.95 -18.21 18.97
N VAL A 142 3.83 -18.29 18.25
CA VAL A 142 2.49 -18.25 18.83
C VAL A 142 2.03 -19.68 19.08
N ASP A 143 1.82 -20.04 20.34
CA ASP A 143 1.09 -21.26 20.70
C ASP A 143 -0.42 -21.01 20.59
N TYR A 144 -1.04 -21.59 19.57
CA TYR A 144 -2.48 -21.45 19.31
C TYR A 144 -3.36 -22.25 20.28
N LEU A 145 -2.77 -23.13 21.09
CA LEU A 145 -3.47 -23.86 22.15
C LEU A 145 -3.50 -23.07 23.47
N ALA A 146 -2.69 -22.02 23.60
CA ALA A 146 -2.74 -21.14 24.76
C ALA A 146 -4.07 -20.38 24.79
N LYS A 147 -4.86 -20.65 25.83
CA LYS A 147 -6.26 -20.22 25.93
C LYS A 147 -6.67 -19.81 27.34
N ASP A 148 -5.80 -20.02 28.33
CA ASP A 148 -6.05 -19.74 29.74
C ASP A 148 -4.97 -18.83 30.33
N PHE A 149 -5.22 -18.31 31.54
CA PHE A 149 -4.30 -17.41 32.23
C PHE A 149 -2.86 -17.94 32.30
N LEU A 150 -2.69 -19.22 32.65
CA LEU A 150 -1.36 -19.81 32.86
C LEU A 150 -0.59 -19.94 31.54
N SER A 151 -1.26 -20.40 30.48
CA SER A 151 -0.68 -20.53 29.15
C SER A 151 -0.38 -19.17 28.51
N PHE A 152 -1.23 -18.15 28.69
CA PHE A 152 -0.91 -16.79 28.26
C PHE A 152 0.25 -16.18 29.04
N LYS A 153 0.29 -16.38 30.37
CA LYS A 153 1.42 -15.95 31.20
C LYS A 153 2.73 -16.59 30.72
N GLN A 154 2.71 -17.89 30.44
CA GLN A 154 3.88 -18.60 29.92
C GLN A 154 4.32 -18.04 28.56
N ALA A 155 3.40 -17.89 27.61
CA ALA A 155 3.72 -17.36 26.27
C ALA A 155 4.33 -15.95 26.33
N LEU A 156 3.79 -15.08 27.18
CA LEU A 156 4.32 -13.72 27.38
C LEU A 156 5.71 -13.74 28.04
N LEU A 157 5.97 -14.67 28.96
CA LEU A 157 7.29 -14.83 29.58
C LEU A 157 8.33 -15.31 28.56
N GLU A 158 7.99 -16.32 27.74
CA GLU A 158 8.85 -16.84 26.67
C GLU A 158 9.17 -15.76 25.63
N TYR A 159 8.16 -14.99 25.22
CA TYR A 159 8.35 -13.82 24.36
C TYR A 159 9.30 -12.79 25.01
N SER A 160 9.06 -12.47 26.29
CA SER A 160 9.86 -11.45 27.00
C SER A 160 11.33 -11.84 27.13
N ALA A 161 11.64 -13.13 27.27
CA ALA A 161 13.01 -13.64 27.35
C ALA A 161 13.79 -13.38 26.05
N THR A 162 13.09 -13.37 24.90
CA THR A 162 13.69 -13.11 23.59
C THR A 162 13.71 -11.62 23.26
N ALA A 163 12.60 -10.91 23.49
CA ALA A 163 12.46 -9.50 23.14
C ALA A 163 13.19 -8.54 24.11
N TYR A 164 13.30 -8.93 25.39
CA TYR A 164 13.86 -8.09 26.46
C TYR A 164 14.86 -8.87 27.33
N PRO A 165 16.00 -9.33 26.77
CA PRO A 165 16.97 -10.16 27.49
C PRO A 165 17.57 -9.50 28.74
N GLN A 166 17.56 -8.16 28.81
CA GLN A 166 18.00 -7.38 29.96
C GLN A 166 17.02 -7.41 31.15
N TRP A 167 15.77 -7.79 30.94
CA TRP A 167 14.77 -7.87 32.00
C TRP A 167 14.85 -9.23 32.72
N VAL A 168 15.68 -9.25 33.75
CA VAL A 168 15.99 -10.45 34.56
C VAL A 168 15.11 -10.57 35.81
N GLN A 169 14.61 -9.46 36.34
CA GLN A 169 13.83 -9.46 37.58
C GLN A 169 12.43 -10.07 37.37
N ARG A 170 12.12 -11.15 38.09
CA ARG A 170 10.83 -11.89 37.99
C ARG A 170 10.10 -12.02 39.33
N SER A 171 10.34 -11.09 40.25
CA SER A 171 9.62 -11.05 41.53
C SER A 171 8.16 -10.67 41.34
N GLU A 172 7.27 -11.11 42.24
CA GLU A 172 5.85 -10.72 42.23
C GLU A 172 5.64 -9.19 42.34
N ALA A 173 6.56 -8.49 43.02
CA ALA A 173 6.54 -7.03 43.13
C ALA A 173 7.10 -6.29 41.91
N ASP A 174 7.54 -7.01 40.86
CA ASP A 174 8.05 -6.39 39.64
C ASP A 174 6.90 -5.87 38.77
N LEU A 175 7.01 -4.63 38.32
CA LEU A 175 5.98 -4.00 37.49
C LEU A 175 5.74 -4.75 36.18
N GLY A 176 6.81 -5.27 35.57
CA GLY A 176 6.70 -6.05 34.33
C GLY A 176 5.91 -7.34 34.56
N MET A 177 6.13 -8.01 35.70
CA MET A 177 5.35 -9.18 36.09
C MET A 177 3.88 -8.84 36.33
N THR A 178 3.58 -7.74 37.05
CA THR A 178 2.19 -7.32 37.29
C THR A 178 1.44 -7.00 36.00
N LEU A 179 2.08 -6.27 35.07
CA LEU A 179 1.47 -5.95 33.77
C LEU A 179 1.24 -7.21 32.92
N LEU A 180 2.21 -8.12 32.92
CA LEU A 180 2.10 -9.39 32.21
C LEU A 180 0.92 -10.23 32.74
N GLU A 181 0.76 -10.32 34.06
CA GLU A 181 -0.37 -11.03 34.68
C GLU A 181 -1.71 -10.35 34.37
N LEU A 182 -1.77 -9.02 34.38
CA LEU A 182 -2.98 -8.30 34.01
C LEU A 182 -3.38 -8.58 32.55
N LEU A 183 -2.41 -8.62 31.63
CA LEU A 183 -2.65 -8.98 30.24
C LEU A 183 -3.07 -10.44 30.09
N ALA A 184 -2.45 -11.36 30.82
CA ALA A 184 -2.83 -12.77 30.81
C ALA A 184 -4.27 -12.98 31.32
N ALA A 185 -4.69 -12.26 32.36
CA ALA A 185 -6.06 -12.31 32.89
C ALA A 185 -7.07 -11.75 31.89
N ALA A 186 -6.78 -10.61 31.26
CA ALA A 186 -7.62 -10.07 30.20
C ALA A 186 -7.70 -11.01 28.98
N GLY A 187 -6.59 -11.67 28.65
CA GLY A 187 -6.52 -12.68 27.59
C GLY A 187 -7.40 -13.88 27.87
N ASP A 188 -7.39 -14.40 29.10
CA ASP A 188 -8.26 -15.51 29.54
C ASP A 188 -9.75 -15.17 29.40
N ASP A 189 -10.17 -14.00 29.90
CA ASP A 189 -11.55 -13.53 29.77
C ASP A 189 -11.98 -13.40 28.30
N LEU A 190 -11.13 -12.80 27.45
CA LEU A 190 -11.41 -12.65 26.02
C LEU A 190 -11.44 -13.99 25.29
N SER A 191 -10.52 -14.89 25.62
CA SER A 191 -10.45 -16.24 25.08
C SER A 191 -11.72 -17.03 25.40
N HIS A 192 -12.16 -16.99 26.66
CA HIS A 192 -13.43 -17.59 27.08
C HIS A 192 -14.63 -17.02 26.32
N LEU A 193 -14.68 -15.69 26.15
CA LEU A 193 -15.77 -15.03 25.40
C LEU A 193 -15.79 -15.46 23.93
N GLN A 194 -14.61 -15.56 23.29
CA GLN A 194 -14.50 -16.02 21.91
C GLN A 194 -15.02 -17.46 21.76
N ASP A 195 -14.57 -18.37 22.60
CA ASP A 195 -14.97 -19.78 22.54
C ASP A 195 -16.47 -19.94 22.81
N ARG A 196 -17.01 -19.16 23.76
CA ARG A 196 -18.45 -19.13 24.04
C ARG A 196 -19.26 -18.60 22.85
N ILE A 197 -18.81 -17.54 22.19
CA ILE A 197 -19.48 -16.99 21.01
C ILE A 197 -19.40 -17.97 19.84
N ALA A 198 -18.24 -18.61 19.63
CA ALA A 198 -18.04 -19.61 18.59
C ALA A 198 -18.95 -20.83 18.78
N ALA A 199 -19.13 -21.29 20.03
CA ALA A 199 -20.04 -22.38 20.34
C ALA A 199 -21.50 -22.09 19.93
N GLU A 200 -21.94 -20.84 20.01
CA GLU A 200 -23.28 -20.44 19.54
C GLU A 200 -23.45 -20.47 18.01
N GLY A 201 -22.34 -20.58 17.26
CA GLY A 201 -22.31 -20.59 15.80
C GLY A 201 -22.83 -21.89 15.15
N SER A 202 -23.03 -22.96 15.92
CA SER A 202 -23.55 -24.24 15.43
C SER A 202 -24.70 -24.75 16.30
N ALA A 203 -25.73 -25.36 15.68
CA ALA A 203 -26.88 -25.92 16.39
C ALA A 203 -26.51 -27.01 17.41
N VAL A 204 -25.42 -27.74 17.16
CA VAL A 204 -24.96 -28.85 18.02
C VAL A 204 -24.26 -28.35 19.28
N THR A 205 -23.56 -27.23 19.20
CA THR A 205 -22.74 -26.67 20.30
C THR A 205 -23.40 -25.49 21.00
N ALA A 206 -24.45 -24.90 20.41
CA ALA A 206 -25.12 -23.73 20.97
C ALA A 206 -25.77 -24.07 22.32
N THR A 207 -25.51 -23.22 23.32
CA THR A 207 -26.06 -23.38 24.67
C THR A 207 -27.28 -22.49 24.89
N GLN A 208 -27.40 -21.39 24.15
CA GLN A 208 -28.52 -20.47 24.31
C GLN A 208 -29.73 -20.89 23.44
N ARG A 209 -30.91 -20.97 24.06
CA ARG A 209 -32.19 -21.28 23.37
C ARG A 209 -32.40 -20.41 22.13
N ARG A 210 -32.08 -19.12 22.22
CA ARG A 210 -32.24 -18.18 21.10
C ARG A 210 -31.39 -18.57 19.88
N SER A 211 -30.18 -19.07 20.09
CA SER A 211 -29.27 -19.47 19.01
C SER A 211 -29.75 -20.76 18.36
N VAL A 212 -30.14 -21.75 19.17
CA VAL A 212 -30.72 -23.01 18.68
C VAL A 212 -31.98 -22.76 17.83
N VAL A 213 -32.89 -21.91 18.31
CA VAL A 213 -34.11 -21.55 17.54
C VAL A 213 -33.76 -20.85 16.23
N ARG A 214 -32.75 -19.97 16.22
CA ARG A 214 -32.29 -19.31 14.98
C ARG A 214 -31.71 -20.32 13.99
N HIS A 215 -30.88 -21.26 14.46
CA HIS A 215 -30.35 -22.33 13.62
C HIS A 215 -31.44 -23.26 13.07
N ALA A 216 -32.42 -23.62 13.90
CA ALA A 216 -33.57 -24.43 13.47
C ALA A 216 -34.38 -23.74 12.36
N ARG A 217 -34.60 -22.43 12.48
CA ARG A 217 -35.33 -21.67 11.46
C ARG A 217 -34.61 -21.57 10.12
N LEU A 218 -33.27 -21.66 10.10
CA LEU A 218 -32.49 -21.70 8.85
C LEU A 218 -32.76 -22.97 8.02
N VAL A 219 -33.25 -24.03 8.66
CA VAL A 219 -33.64 -25.30 8.02
C VAL A 219 -35.16 -25.49 8.00
N ASP A 220 -35.92 -24.39 8.04
CA ASP A 220 -37.39 -24.35 8.04
C ASP A 220 -38.04 -25.17 9.17
N TYR A 221 -37.33 -25.35 10.30
CA TYR A 221 -37.85 -26.03 11.49
C TYR A 221 -38.20 -25.01 12.59
N GLU A 222 -39.44 -25.09 13.09
CA GLU A 222 -39.94 -24.25 14.20
C GLU A 222 -40.08 -25.10 15.47
N PRO A 223 -39.18 -24.96 16.46
CA PRO A 223 -39.28 -25.69 17.72
C PRO A 223 -40.53 -25.28 18.50
N ARG A 224 -41.36 -26.25 18.89
CA ARG A 224 -42.51 -26.01 19.77
C ARG A 224 -42.03 -25.64 21.19
N PRO A 225 -42.79 -24.79 21.91
CA PRO A 225 -42.38 -24.21 23.19
C PRO A 225 -42.01 -25.23 24.27
#